data_AF-A0A3Q1EA72-F1
#
_entry.id   AF-A0A3Q1EA72-F1
#
_cell.length_a   1.000
_cell.length_b   1.000
_cell.length_c   1.000
_cell.angle_alpha   90.00
_cell.angle_beta   90.00
_cell.angle_gamma   90.00
#
_symmetry.space_group_name_H-M   'P 1'
#
loop_
_entity.id
_entity.type
_entity.pdbx_description
1 polymer ?
#
loop_
_entity_poly.entity_id
_entity_poly.type
_entity_poly.pdbx_seq_one_letter_code
_entity_poly.pdbx_strand_id
1 'polypeptide(L)'
;EREDVQKKTFTKWVNSQLAKVRKPPVDDLFADLCDGRRLLELLEGLTGHELVRLERGITRVHSLNNVNRALQILQKNNVELVNIGASDIVDGNHKLILGLIWSIILHWQVKDVMKDVMAGLQQTNSEKILLSWVRQNTRQYPQVNVVNFSSSWNDGLAFNALIHSHRPELFDWSSVEKQTSTIDRLEHAFNKAEQHLGIERLLDPEDVAVPHPDKKSIIMYVTSLFQVFPQSVSMEAIQEVETLPRASPAGVTRVTTEEHYQIQTQQRFSQQITVSVAQGRVRSPSPQPRYKSYAYTQAAYVKSPEQKRRRFTDQEDLQRGLSPLPPGSTSLESYQAALEEVLTWLLSAEDGLQAQPPISNHVEEVKEQFHTHEGYMVELTTHQGSVGRVLRAGAALLGEGNLSEEEDSEVREQMNLLNSRWEHLRVASMERQSRLHEVLMELQHQQLQQLTDWLDVTEARIKRMGAQQLGPDLEDVKYQVEEHKVSWSQRCSSNGAQLIPCVSSNRIFSRKL
;
A
#
# COMPACT_ATOMS: atom_id res chain seq x y z
N GLU A 1 28.39 -6.91 -16.11
CA GLU A 1 29.32 -6.93 -14.96
C GLU A 1 28.69 -6.38 -13.67
N ARG A 2 28.42 -5.07 -13.52
CA ARG A 2 27.78 -4.55 -12.28
C ARG A 2 26.41 -5.14 -11.98
N GLU A 3 25.59 -5.35 -13.02
CA GLU A 3 24.28 -6.01 -12.89
C GLU A 3 24.44 -7.47 -12.41
N ASP A 4 25.43 -8.19 -12.94
CA ASP A 4 25.70 -9.59 -12.60
C ASP A 4 26.20 -9.74 -11.16
N VAL A 5 27.11 -8.85 -10.72
CA VAL A 5 27.59 -8.80 -9.33
C VAL A 5 26.44 -8.49 -8.36
N GLN A 6 25.58 -7.54 -8.73
CA GLN A 6 24.43 -7.18 -7.92
C GLN A 6 23.42 -8.32 -7.86
N LYS A 7 23.11 -8.97 -9.00
CA LYS A 7 22.28 -10.18 -9.07
C LYS A 7 22.83 -11.24 -8.11
N LYS A 8 24.11 -11.59 -8.22
CA LYS A 8 24.78 -12.59 -7.37
C LYS A 8 24.64 -12.28 -5.89
N THR A 9 24.94 -11.05 -5.48
CA THR A 9 24.85 -10.60 -4.08
C THR A 9 23.40 -10.61 -3.57
N PHE A 10 22.45 -10.15 -4.38
CA PHE A 10 21.04 -10.12 -4.03
C PHE A 10 20.47 -11.53 -3.93
N THR A 11 20.82 -12.44 -4.84
CA THR A 11 20.43 -13.85 -4.77
C THR A 11 20.91 -14.50 -3.47
N LYS A 12 22.19 -14.31 -3.11
CA LYS A 12 22.74 -14.82 -1.83
C LYS A 12 21.93 -14.29 -0.64
N TRP A 13 21.63 -12.99 -0.62
CA TRP A 13 20.84 -12.40 0.45
C TRP A 13 19.40 -12.93 0.50
N VAL A 14 18.71 -13.04 -0.64
CA VAL A 14 17.36 -13.62 -0.73
C VAL A 14 17.37 -15.05 -0.17
N ASN A 15 18.34 -15.87 -0.58
CA ASN A 15 18.48 -17.24 -0.13
C ASN A 15 18.79 -17.34 1.37
N SER A 16 19.58 -16.42 1.92
CA SER A 16 19.79 -16.29 3.36
C SER A 16 18.48 -16.10 4.12
N GLN A 17 17.59 -15.22 3.64
CA GLN A 17 16.31 -14.98 4.29
C GLN A 17 15.35 -16.15 4.12
N LEU A 18 15.27 -16.75 2.93
CA LEU A 18 14.43 -17.92 2.66
C LEU A 18 14.86 -19.14 3.49
N ALA A 19 16.17 -19.33 3.69
CA ALA A 19 16.69 -20.41 4.53
C ALA A 19 16.22 -20.30 5.99
N LYS A 20 16.15 -19.08 6.55
CA LYS A 20 15.66 -18.84 7.93
C LYS A 20 14.22 -19.30 8.12
N VAL A 21 13.40 -19.21 7.07
CA VAL A 21 11.99 -19.66 7.06
C VAL A 21 11.78 -21.02 6.37
N ARG A 22 12.88 -21.76 6.12
CA ARG A 22 12.87 -23.11 5.52
C ARG A 22 12.13 -23.18 4.18
N LYS A 23 12.24 -22.12 3.37
CA LYS A 23 11.68 -22.07 2.02
C LYS A 23 12.74 -22.45 0.98
N PRO A 24 12.36 -23.04 -0.17
CA PRO A 24 13.28 -23.34 -1.26
C PRO A 24 14.07 -22.10 -1.72
N PRO A 25 15.37 -22.26 -2.07
CA PRO A 25 16.19 -21.16 -2.58
C PRO A 25 15.75 -20.74 -3.99
N VAL A 26 16.25 -19.58 -4.39
CA VAL A 26 16.21 -19.02 -5.75
C VAL A 26 17.53 -19.35 -6.43
N ASP A 27 17.46 -19.94 -7.62
CA ASP A 27 18.60 -20.26 -8.48
C ASP A 27 18.87 -19.11 -9.45
N ASP A 28 17.84 -18.63 -10.15
CA ASP A 28 17.91 -17.45 -11.00
C ASP A 28 16.93 -16.38 -10.53
N LEU A 29 17.47 -15.32 -9.93
CA LEU A 29 16.71 -14.17 -9.44
C LEU A 29 15.77 -13.54 -10.47
N PHE A 30 16.13 -13.56 -11.75
CA PHE A 30 15.34 -12.92 -12.80
C PHE A 30 14.22 -13.80 -13.33
N ALA A 31 14.29 -15.11 -13.14
CA ALA A 31 13.25 -16.05 -13.57
C ALA A 31 12.35 -16.47 -12.40
N ASP A 32 12.95 -16.81 -11.26
CA ASP A 32 12.26 -17.42 -10.12
C ASP A 32 11.37 -16.43 -9.34
N LEU A 33 11.52 -15.13 -9.60
CA LEU A 33 10.66 -14.09 -9.04
C LEU A 33 9.45 -13.75 -9.93
N CYS A 34 9.46 -14.15 -11.21
CA CYS A 34 8.46 -13.74 -12.19
C CYS A 34 7.05 -14.28 -11.86
N ASP A 35 6.94 -15.43 -11.20
CA ASP A 35 5.65 -16.00 -10.79
C ASP A 35 5.08 -15.39 -9.48
N GLY A 36 5.86 -14.51 -8.84
CA GLY A 36 5.55 -13.83 -7.59
C GLY A 36 5.57 -14.72 -6.34
N ARG A 37 5.78 -16.03 -6.45
CA ARG A 37 5.66 -16.96 -5.31
C ARG A 37 6.85 -16.87 -4.37
N ARG A 38 8.08 -16.93 -4.91
CA ARG A 38 9.32 -16.75 -4.13
C ARG A 38 9.34 -15.37 -3.48
N LEU A 39 8.85 -14.35 -4.18
CA LEU A 39 8.75 -12.99 -3.66
C LEU A 39 7.79 -12.91 -2.47
N LEU A 40 6.60 -13.51 -2.56
CA LEU A 40 5.66 -13.58 -1.44
C LEU A 40 6.24 -14.35 -0.25
N GLU A 41 6.90 -15.48 -0.47
CA GLU A 41 7.51 -16.25 0.62
C GLU A 41 8.66 -15.51 1.31
N LEU A 42 9.44 -14.72 0.55
CA LEU A 42 10.44 -13.83 1.11
C LEU A 42 9.77 -12.79 2.03
N LEU A 43 8.69 -12.16 1.56
CA LEU A 43 7.95 -11.15 2.35
C LEU A 43 7.25 -11.76 3.57
N GLU A 44 6.80 -13.01 3.49
CA GLU A 44 6.23 -13.76 4.61
C GLU A 44 7.28 -13.86 5.74
N GLY A 45 8.50 -14.24 5.39
CA GLY A 45 9.59 -14.33 6.35
C GLY A 45 10.04 -13.00 6.93
N LEU A 46 10.01 -11.91 6.14
CA LEU A 46 10.40 -10.58 6.61
C LEU A 46 9.33 -9.88 7.46
N THR A 47 8.05 -10.14 7.18
CA THR A 47 6.94 -9.53 7.92
C THR A 47 6.51 -10.33 9.15
N GLY A 48 6.88 -11.61 9.22
CA GLY A 48 6.55 -12.49 10.35
C GLY A 48 5.06 -12.88 10.42
N HIS A 49 4.29 -12.63 9.37
CA HIS A 49 2.88 -13.01 9.26
C HIS A 49 2.69 -13.99 8.10
N GLU A 50 1.85 -15.01 8.29
CA GLU A 50 1.36 -15.82 7.17
C GLU A 50 0.66 -14.90 6.18
N LEU A 51 1.31 -14.66 5.05
CA LEU A 51 0.72 -13.89 3.98
C LEU A 51 -0.42 -14.69 3.36
N VAL A 52 -1.42 -13.94 2.88
CA VAL A 52 -2.64 -14.46 2.28
C VAL A 52 -2.34 -15.43 1.14
N ARG A 53 -3.20 -16.45 1.00
CA ARG A 53 -3.21 -17.53 0.00
C ARG A 53 -2.42 -17.17 -1.28
N LEU A 54 -1.34 -17.92 -1.52
CA LEU A 54 -0.69 -18.02 -2.83
C LEU A 54 -1.73 -18.42 -3.88
N GLU A 55 -1.82 -17.66 -4.97
CA GLU A 55 -2.59 -18.11 -6.13
C GLU A 55 -1.87 -19.29 -6.78
N ARG A 56 -2.62 -20.37 -6.99
CA ARG A 56 -2.13 -21.60 -7.61
C ARG A 56 -2.49 -21.55 -9.09
N GLY A 57 -1.48 -21.63 -9.94
CA GLY A 57 -1.62 -21.62 -11.39
C GLY A 57 -0.30 -21.29 -12.07
N ILE A 58 -0.21 -21.55 -13.37
CA ILE A 58 0.99 -21.31 -14.19
C ILE A 58 0.78 -20.21 -15.24
N THR A 59 -0.44 -19.72 -15.40
CA THR A 59 -0.73 -18.67 -16.39
C THR A 59 -0.21 -17.31 -15.91
N ARG A 60 0.09 -16.41 -16.86
CA ARG A 60 0.60 -15.06 -16.59
C ARG A 60 -0.29 -14.26 -15.63
N VAL A 61 -1.60 -14.47 -15.68
CA VAL A 61 -2.57 -13.84 -14.78
C VAL A 61 -2.32 -14.19 -13.31
N HIS A 62 -2.02 -15.46 -13.00
CA HIS A 62 -1.72 -15.88 -11.63
C HIS A 62 -0.41 -15.24 -11.14
N SER A 63 0.59 -15.17 -12.01
CA SER A 63 1.86 -14.49 -11.73
C SER A 63 1.65 -13.01 -11.42
N LEU A 64 0.85 -12.31 -12.23
CA LEU A 64 0.49 -10.91 -12.00
C LEU A 64 -0.23 -10.71 -10.67
N ASN A 65 -1.17 -11.59 -10.30
CA ASN A 65 -1.89 -11.48 -9.03
C ASN A 65 -0.93 -11.67 -7.84
N ASN A 66 -0.06 -12.68 -7.89
CA ASN A 66 0.95 -12.90 -6.85
C ASN A 66 1.91 -11.72 -6.71
N VAL A 67 2.41 -11.18 -7.83
CA VAL A 67 3.31 -10.01 -7.82
C VAL A 67 2.58 -8.75 -7.34
N ASN A 68 1.38 -8.44 -7.86
CA ASN A 68 0.58 -7.31 -7.38
C ASN A 68 0.38 -7.38 -5.86
N ARG A 69 0.11 -8.59 -5.35
CA ARG A 69 -0.03 -8.81 -3.92
C ARG A 69 1.26 -8.50 -3.14
N ALA A 70 2.41 -8.93 -3.65
CA ALA A 70 3.70 -8.57 -3.08
C ALA A 70 3.91 -7.05 -3.07
N LEU A 71 3.63 -6.35 -4.17
CA LEU A 71 3.76 -4.90 -4.25
C LEU A 71 2.83 -4.17 -3.27
N GLN A 72 1.60 -4.65 -3.07
CA GLN A 72 0.69 -4.11 -2.06
C GLN A 72 1.21 -4.30 -0.64
N ILE A 73 1.83 -5.44 -0.32
CA ILE A 73 2.44 -5.69 0.99
C ILE A 73 3.58 -4.70 1.23
N LEU A 74 4.41 -4.45 0.21
CA LEU A 74 5.47 -3.45 0.28
C LEU A 74 4.92 -2.05 0.54
N GLN A 75 3.88 -1.64 -0.18
CA GLN A 75 3.21 -0.35 0.05
C GLN A 75 2.62 -0.23 1.45
N LYS A 76 1.95 -1.28 1.96
CA LYS A 76 1.41 -1.33 3.33
C LYS A 76 2.49 -1.20 4.41
N ASN A 77 3.71 -1.65 4.12
CA ASN A 77 4.86 -1.52 5.00
C ASN A 77 5.66 -0.23 4.75
N ASN A 78 5.11 0.76 4.03
CA ASN A 78 5.78 2.04 3.72
C ASN A 78 7.11 1.87 2.94
N VAL A 79 7.18 0.87 2.06
CA VAL A 79 8.28 0.73 1.10
C VAL A 79 7.98 1.60 -0.12
N GLU A 80 8.89 2.50 -0.44
CA GLU A 80 8.77 3.36 -1.62
C GLU A 80 9.11 2.56 -2.88
N LEU A 81 8.11 2.41 -3.75
CA LEU A 81 8.25 1.78 -5.07
C LEU A 81 8.16 2.88 -6.14
N VAL A 82 9.29 3.16 -6.80
CA VAL A 82 9.36 4.19 -7.85
C VAL A 82 9.37 3.49 -9.20
N ASN A 83 8.28 3.64 -9.96
CA ASN A 83 8.14 3.13 -11.33
C ASN A 83 8.34 1.60 -11.45
N ILE A 84 7.82 0.83 -10.48
CA ILE A 84 7.83 -0.64 -10.53
C ILE A 84 6.38 -1.14 -10.54
N GLY A 85 5.95 -1.71 -11.67
CA GLY A 85 4.66 -2.39 -11.82
C GLY A 85 4.78 -3.92 -11.75
N ALA A 86 3.64 -4.61 -11.64
CA ALA A 86 3.64 -6.06 -11.59
C ALA A 86 4.05 -6.71 -12.92
N SER A 87 3.63 -6.14 -14.05
CA SER A 87 4.04 -6.59 -15.40
C SER A 87 5.55 -6.58 -15.55
N ASP A 88 6.24 -5.56 -15.04
CA ASP A 88 7.70 -5.44 -15.13
C ASP A 88 8.43 -6.64 -14.49
N ILE A 89 7.89 -7.17 -13.39
CA ILE A 89 8.47 -8.31 -12.69
C ILE A 89 8.10 -9.61 -13.39
N VAL A 90 6.83 -9.79 -13.76
CA VAL A 90 6.35 -11.00 -14.45
C VAL A 90 7.03 -11.19 -15.80
N ASP A 91 7.27 -10.09 -16.51
CA ASP A 91 7.90 -10.09 -17.84
C ASP A 91 9.44 -10.12 -17.74
N GLY A 92 10.02 -10.23 -16.53
CA GLY A 92 11.45 -10.47 -16.33
C GLY A 92 12.34 -9.24 -16.53
N ASN A 93 11.89 -8.02 -16.23
CA ASN A 93 12.72 -6.83 -16.39
C ASN A 93 13.82 -6.78 -15.31
N HIS A 94 15.04 -7.18 -15.67
CA HIS A 94 16.18 -7.31 -14.76
C HIS A 94 16.41 -6.05 -13.90
N LYS A 95 16.37 -4.86 -14.51
CA LYS A 95 16.64 -3.59 -13.80
C LYS A 95 15.59 -3.32 -12.73
N LEU A 96 14.32 -3.57 -13.05
CA LEU A 96 13.21 -3.34 -12.12
C LEU A 96 13.13 -4.43 -11.05
N ILE A 97 13.50 -5.66 -11.38
CA ILE A 97 13.66 -6.75 -10.39
C ILE A 97 14.76 -6.40 -9.38
N LEU A 98 15.94 -5.98 -9.84
CA LEU A 98 17.00 -5.51 -8.94
C LEU A 98 16.58 -4.27 -8.14
N GLY A 99 15.84 -3.35 -8.76
CA GLY A 99 15.24 -2.19 -8.09
C GLY A 99 14.31 -2.60 -6.95
N LEU A 100 13.42 -3.56 -7.20
CA LEU A 100 12.47 -4.10 -6.25
C LEU A 100 13.17 -4.77 -5.07
N ILE A 101 14.09 -5.70 -5.35
CA ILE A 101 14.84 -6.42 -4.31
C ILE A 101 15.69 -5.45 -3.49
N TRP A 102 16.28 -4.43 -4.11
CA TRP A 102 16.96 -3.36 -3.37
C TRP A 102 16.02 -2.60 -2.43
N SER A 103 14.81 -2.24 -2.87
CA SER A 103 13.84 -1.57 -2.00
C SER A 103 13.47 -2.41 -0.78
N ILE A 104 13.37 -3.73 -0.95
CA ILE A 104 13.14 -4.69 0.15
C ILE A 104 14.32 -4.72 1.11
N ILE A 105 15.54 -4.90 0.58
CA ILE A 105 16.79 -4.89 1.36
C ILE A 105 16.95 -3.59 2.13
N LEU A 106 16.75 -2.45 1.47
CA LEU A 106 16.87 -1.13 2.07
C LEU A 106 15.90 -0.96 3.24
N HIS A 107 14.67 -1.47 3.12
CA HIS A 107 13.68 -1.37 4.19
C HIS A 107 13.99 -2.32 5.37
N TRP A 108 14.08 -3.63 5.12
CA TRP A 108 14.17 -4.63 6.19
C TRP A 108 15.58 -4.93 6.69
N GLN A 109 16.61 -4.80 5.84
CA GLN A 109 17.98 -5.03 6.29
C GLN A 109 18.63 -3.74 6.75
N VAL A 110 18.50 -2.64 5.99
CA VAL A 110 19.25 -1.41 6.29
C VAL A 110 18.51 -0.52 7.28
N LYS A 111 17.29 -0.08 6.93
CA LYS A 111 16.53 0.86 7.77
C LYS A 111 16.06 0.21 9.07
N ASP A 112 15.55 -1.03 9.04
CA ASP A 112 15.08 -1.69 10.26
C ASP A 112 16.20 -1.98 11.26
N VAL A 113 17.38 -2.42 10.80
CA VAL A 113 18.55 -2.63 11.67
C VAL A 113 19.01 -1.34 12.34
N MET A 114 18.83 -0.19 11.69
CA MET A 114 19.26 1.12 12.22
C MET A 114 18.15 1.92 12.89
N LYS A 115 16.93 1.39 13.01
CA LYS A 115 15.75 2.18 13.42
C LYS A 115 15.95 2.92 14.75
N ASP A 116 16.55 2.25 15.73
CA ASP A 116 16.76 2.81 17.07
C ASP A 116 17.82 3.91 17.06
N VAL A 117 18.90 3.71 16.29
CA VAL A 117 19.97 4.70 16.10
C VAL A 117 19.43 5.90 15.31
N MET A 118 18.64 5.67 14.26
CA MET A 118 17.99 6.70 13.46
C MET A 118 17.05 7.56 14.31
N ALA A 119 16.24 6.92 15.16
CA ALA A 119 15.34 7.62 16.07
C ALA A 119 16.11 8.42 17.13
N GLY A 120 17.12 7.82 17.76
CA GLY A 120 17.93 8.46 18.80
C GLY A 120 18.73 9.67 18.30
N LEU A 121 19.23 9.62 17.06
CA LEU A 121 20.00 10.71 16.44
C LEU A 121 19.14 11.68 15.61
N GLN A 122 17.84 11.40 15.44
CA GLN A 122 16.94 12.12 14.55
C GLN A 122 17.49 12.25 13.11
N GLN A 123 18.10 11.18 12.60
CA GLN A 123 18.67 11.12 11.25
C GLN A 123 17.94 10.08 10.40
N THR A 124 17.57 10.46 9.17
CA THR A 124 16.86 9.58 8.23
C THR A 124 17.76 8.96 7.16
N ASN A 125 19.01 9.43 7.04
CA ASN A 125 19.96 8.96 6.04
C ASN A 125 20.82 7.82 6.60
N SER A 126 20.43 6.58 6.29
CA SER A 126 21.15 5.37 6.73
C SER A 126 22.58 5.30 6.21
N GLU A 127 22.84 5.77 4.99
CA GLU A 127 24.20 5.80 4.42
C GLU A 127 25.12 6.70 5.24
N LYS A 128 24.62 7.87 5.66
CA LYS A 128 25.38 8.80 6.52
C LYS A 128 25.70 8.19 7.87
N ILE A 129 24.74 7.51 8.50
CA ILE A 129 24.90 6.84 9.79
C ILE A 129 25.95 5.73 9.67
N LEU A 130 25.84 4.87 8.66
CA LEU A 130 26.82 3.82 8.40
C LEU A 130 28.21 4.42 8.16
N LEU A 131 28.34 5.45 7.33
CA LEU A 131 29.64 6.02 6.99
C LEU A 131 30.29 6.64 8.24
N SER A 132 29.49 7.29 9.07
CA SER A 132 29.91 7.83 10.35
C SER A 132 30.40 6.72 11.30
N TRP A 133 29.62 5.65 11.45
CA TRP A 133 29.97 4.50 12.27
C TRP A 133 31.29 3.85 11.80
N VAL A 134 31.44 3.64 10.49
CA VAL A 134 32.65 3.03 9.94
C VAL A 134 33.86 3.89 10.26
N ARG A 135 33.81 5.19 9.96
CA ARG A 135 34.93 6.11 10.20
C ARG A 135 35.31 6.21 11.67
N GLN A 136 34.33 6.24 12.57
CA GLN A 136 34.56 6.25 14.00
C GLN A 136 35.34 5.01 14.45
N ASN A 137 34.98 3.83 13.92
CA ASN A 137 35.59 2.56 14.28
C ASN A 137 36.90 2.25 13.55
N THR A 138 37.19 2.93 12.44
CA THR A 138 38.47 2.78 11.72
C THR A 138 39.46 3.91 11.97
N ARG A 139 39.15 4.86 12.88
CA ARG A 139 39.97 6.07 13.13
C ARG A 139 41.40 5.77 13.57
N GLN A 140 41.64 4.61 14.18
CA GLN A 140 42.96 4.21 14.69
C GLN A 140 43.87 3.58 13.64
N TYR A 141 43.40 3.41 12.40
CA TYR A 141 44.15 2.77 11.30
C TYR A 141 44.52 3.82 10.24
N PRO A 142 45.75 4.36 10.25
CA PRO A 142 46.14 5.46 9.37
C PRO A 142 46.01 5.17 7.87
N GLN A 143 46.11 3.88 7.50
CA GLN A 143 46.02 3.41 6.12
C GLN A 143 44.57 3.33 5.62
N VAL A 144 43.59 3.46 6.51
CA VAL A 144 42.16 3.28 6.21
C VAL A 144 41.44 4.62 6.22
N ASN A 145 40.98 5.05 5.04
CA ASN A 145 40.16 6.25 4.92
C ASN A 145 38.88 5.95 4.12
N VAL A 146 37.78 5.76 4.85
CA VAL A 146 36.48 5.45 4.25
C VAL A 146 35.70 6.74 4.00
N VAL A 147 35.41 7.03 2.73
CA VAL A 147 34.65 8.22 2.30
C VAL A 147 33.43 7.87 1.43
N ASN A 148 33.30 6.61 1.00
CA ASN A 148 32.19 6.11 0.20
C ASN A 148 31.96 4.61 0.46
N PHE A 149 30.90 4.04 -0.10
CA PHE A 149 30.60 2.60 -0.07
C PHE A 149 30.97 1.89 -1.38
N SER A 150 32.03 2.31 -2.05
CA SER A 150 32.53 1.69 -3.27
C SER A 150 34.06 1.60 -3.21
N SER A 151 34.78 2.50 -3.88
CA SER A 151 36.25 2.45 -3.97
C SER A 151 36.99 2.50 -2.64
N SER A 152 36.41 3.03 -1.57
CA SER A 152 37.03 2.99 -0.23
C SER A 152 37.17 1.58 0.38
N TRP A 153 36.56 0.56 -0.25
CA TRP A 153 36.49 -0.80 0.26
C TRP A 153 37.23 -1.82 -0.61
N ASN A 154 37.63 -1.42 -1.81
CA ASN A 154 38.11 -2.36 -2.82
C ASN A 154 39.48 -2.98 -2.48
N ASP A 155 40.25 -2.34 -1.60
CA ASP A 155 41.53 -2.86 -1.12
C ASP A 155 41.38 -3.87 0.03
N GLY A 156 40.20 -4.02 0.62
CA GLY A 156 39.91 -4.91 1.74
C GLY A 156 40.42 -4.47 3.12
N LEU A 157 41.13 -3.34 3.26
CA LEU A 157 41.63 -2.88 4.56
C LEU A 157 40.49 -2.42 5.47
N ALA A 158 39.48 -1.74 4.92
CA ALA A 158 38.34 -1.24 5.68
C ALA A 158 37.56 -2.37 6.37
N PHE A 159 37.34 -3.51 5.69
CA PHE A 159 36.66 -4.67 6.29
C PHE A 159 37.46 -5.26 7.45
N ASN A 160 38.77 -5.46 7.27
CA ASN A 160 39.62 -5.98 8.33
C ASN A 160 39.71 -5.01 9.51
N ALA A 161 39.79 -3.70 9.26
CA ALA A 161 39.89 -2.69 10.31
C ALA A 161 38.65 -2.67 11.20
N LEU A 162 37.46 -2.82 10.62
CA LEU A 162 36.21 -2.91 11.37
C LEU A 162 36.13 -4.16 12.25
N ILE A 163 36.60 -5.30 11.74
CA ILE A 163 36.63 -6.54 12.53
C ILE A 163 37.66 -6.39 13.66
N HIS A 164 38.87 -5.94 13.36
CA HIS A 164 39.96 -5.79 14.33
C HIS A 164 39.66 -4.74 15.41
N SER A 165 38.97 -3.64 15.09
CA SER A 165 38.64 -2.60 16.08
C SER A 165 37.72 -3.08 17.18
N HIS A 166 36.82 -4.02 16.86
CA HIS A 166 35.89 -4.62 17.81
C HIS A 166 36.39 -5.93 18.40
N ARG A 167 37.26 -6.65 17.67
CA ARG A 167 37.77 -7.99 17.99
C ARG A 167 39.27 -8.11 17.69
N PRO A 168 40.14 -7.35 18.39
CA PRO A 168 41.58 -7.33 18.13
C PRO A 168 42.26 -8.67 18.42
N GLU A 169 41.62 -9.56 19.16
CA GLU A 169 42.13 -10.90 19.47
C GLU A 169 42.11 -11.87 18.29
N LEU A 170 41.34 -11.59 17.22
CA LEU A 170 41.13 -12.53 16.12
C LEU A 170 42.33 -12.65 15.17
N PHE A 171 43.15 -11.61 15.06
CA PHE A 171 44.34 -11.55 14.23
C PHE A 171 45.17 -10.30 14.55
N ASP A 172 46.46 -10.31 14.19
CA ASP A 172 47.32 -9.13 14.27
C ASP A 172 47.15 -8.24 13.03
N TRP A 173 46.86 -6.96 13.23
CA TRP A 173 46.74 -5.96 12.16
C TRP A 173 47.97 -5.91 11.25
N SER A 174 49.18 -6.05 11.81
CA SER A 174 50.42 -5.94 11.03
C SER A 174 50.53 -7.04 9.95
N SER A 175 49.88 -8.18 10.17
CA SER A 175 49.83 -9.27 9.19
C SER A 175 48.97 -8.91 7.97
N VAL A 176 47.84 -8.24 8.18
CA VAL A 176 46.90 -7.80 7.13
C VAL A 176 47.49 -6.64 6.32
N GLU A 177 48.17 -5.70 6.98
CA GLU A 177 48.80 -4.56 6.32
C GLU A 177 49.90 -5.01 5.34
N LYS A 178 50.66 -6.06 5.70
CA LYS A 178 51.75 -6.60 4.87
C LYS A 178 51.26 -7.51 3.74
N GLN A 179 50.00 -7.95 3.75
CA GLN A 179 49.45 -8.75 2.65
C GLN A 179 49.42 -7.91 1.37
N THR A 180 50.04 -8.41 0.31
CA THR A 180 50.14 -7.72 -0.99
C THR A 180 48.95 -7.97 -1.89
N SER A 181 48.30 -9.14 -1.75
CA SER A 181 47.11 -9.52 -2.52
C SER A 181 45.85 -8.94 -1.90
N THR A 182 45.16 -8.08 -2.65
CA THR A 182 43.84 -7.55 -2.29
C THR A 182 42.80 -8.65 -2.10
N ILE A 183 42.83 -9.67 -2.97
CA ILE A 183 41.92 -10.82 -2.91
C ILE A 183 42.12 -11.58 -1.60
N ASP A 184 43.36 -11.88 -1.23
CA ASP A 184 43.65 -12.62 0.02
C ASP A 184 43.23 -11.80 1.24
N ARG A 185 43.36 -10.47 1.18
CA ARG A 185 42.96 -9.57 2.25
C ARG A 185 41.44 -9.55 2.44
N LEU A 186 40.68 -9.52 1.34
CA LEU A 186 39.22 -9.61 1.35
C LEU A 186 38.74 -10.99 1.83
N GLU A 187 39.34 -12.05 1.29
CA GLU A 187 39.08 -13.43 1.67
C GLU A 187 39.33 -13.64 3.18
N HIS A 188 40.40 -13.07 3.72
CA HIS A 188 40.69 -13.08 5.14
C HIS A 188 39.57 -12.42 5.96
N ALA A 189 39.12 -11.22 5.59
CA ALA A 189 38.05 -10.54 6.30
C ALA A 189 36.74 -11.33 6.27
N PHE A 190 36.35 -11.85 5.11
CA PHE A 190 35.10 -12.58 4.94
C PHE A 190 35.11 -13.92 5.69
N ASN A 191 36.24 -14.65 5.68
CA ASN A 191 36.39 -15.86 6.47
C ASN A 191 36.32 -15.60 7.98
N LYS A 192 36.96 -14.52 8.46
CA LYS A 192 36.90 -14.16 9.89
C LYS A 192 35.49 -13.77 10.31
N ALA A 193 34.78 -13.03 9.47
CA ALA A 193 33.39 -12.65 9.72
C ALA A 193 32.44 -13.88 9.76
N GLU A 194 32.59 -14.81 8.83
CA GLU A 194 31.77 -16.03 8.80
C GLU A 194 32.05 -16.93 10.01
N GLN A 195 33.33 -17.25 10.26
CA GLN A 195 33.71 -18.23 11.28
C GLN A 195 33.48 -17.74 12.71
N HIS A 196 33.65 -16.44 12.97
CA HIS A 196 33.62 -15.90 14.33
C HIS A 196 32.43 -14.98 14.63
N LEU A 197 31.79 -14.41 13.61
CA LEU A 197 30.66 -13.49 13.77
C LEU A 197 29.34 -14.05 13.22
N GLY A 198 29.38 -15.19 12.52
CA GLY A 198 28.19 -15.79 11.91
C GLY A 198 27.62 -14.95 10.76
N ILE A 199 28.44 -14.10 10.13
CA ILE A 199 28.03 -13.27 9.00
C ILE A 199 28.22 -14.07 7.71
N GLU A 200 27.14 -14.20 6.95
CA GLU A 200 27.16 -14.90 5.67
C GLU A 200 28.01 -14.18 4.61
N ARG A 201 28.69 -14.96 3.77
CA ARG A 201 29.57 -14.47 2.69
C ARG A 201 28.77 -13.96 1.48
N LEU A 202 28.11 -12.81 1.65
CA LEU A 202 27.32 -12.18 0.59
C LEU A 202 28.17 -11.66 -0.58
N LEU A 203 29.42 -11.29 -0.32
CA LEU A 203 30.35 -10.74 -1.31
C LEU A 203 31.45 -11.75 -1.65
N ASP A 204 31.84 -11.79 -2.91
CA ASP A 204 33.02 -12.52 -3.35
C ASP A 204 34.21 -11.55 -3.51
N PRO A 205 35.44 -11.94 -3.13
CA PRO A 205 36.60 -11.06 -3.20
C PRO A 205 36.83 -10.46 -4.59
N GLU A 206 36.66 -11.25 -5.65
CA GLU A 206 36.86 -10.82 -7.03
C GLU A 206 35.90 -9.71 -7.47
N ASP A 207 34.68 -9.71 -6.94
CA ASP A 207 33.65 -8.73 -7.25
C ASP A 207 33.88 -7.40 -6.49
N VAL A 208 34.69 -7.44 -5.42
CA VAL A 208 35.05 -6.28 -4.60
C VAL A 208 36.39 -5.69 -5.00
N ALA A 209 37.36 -6.51 -5.40
CA ALA A 209 38.73 -6.13 -5.78
C ALA A 209 38.83 -5.44 -7.15
N VAL A 210 37.85 -4.58 -7.46
CA VAL A 210 37.75 -3.79 -8.69
C VAL A 210 37.80 -2.29 -8.35
N PRO A 211 38.10 -1.39 -9.30
CA PRO A 211 38.21 0.05 -8.99
C PRO A 211 36.92 0.67 -8.40
N HIS A 212 35.75 0.15 -8.81
CA HIS A 212 34.44 0.69 -8.44
C HIS A 212 33.45 -0.44 -8.13
N PRO A 213 33.56 -1.10 -6.96
CA PRO A 213 32.65 -2.18 -6.58
C PRO A 213 31.23 -1.65 -6.36
N ASP A 214 30.23 -2.52 -6.49
CA ASP A 214 28.83 -2.13 -6.41
C ASP A 214 28.46 -1.58 -5.02
N LYS A 215 27.97 -0.34 -5.02
CA LYS A 215 27.68 0.40 -3.79
C LYS A 215 26.65 -0.30 -2.89
N LYS A 216 25.59 -0.83 -3.50
CA LYS A 216 24.48 -1.48 -2.77
C LYS A 216 24.97 -2.75 -2.09
N SER A 217 25.75 -3.55 -2.80
CA SER A 217 26.37 -4.77 -2.30
C SER A 217 27.30 -4.52 -1.11
N ILE A 218 28.15 -3.48 -1.16
CA ILE A 218 28.98 -3.08 -0.01
C ILE A 218 28.13 -2.64 1.19
N ILE A 219 27.10 -1.81 0.98
CA ILE A 219 26.19 -1.37 2.06
C ILE A 219 25.52 -2.57 2.73
N MET A 220 25.07 -3.57 1.98
CA MET A 220 24.45 -4.78 2.53
C MET A 220 25.39 -5.53 3.47
N TYR A 221 26.63 -5.74 3.04
CA TYR A 221 27.60 -6.49 3.84
C TYR A 221 28.03 -5.69 5.09
N VAL A 222 28.28 -4.39 4.94
CA VAL A 222 28.62 -3.51 6.08
C VAL A 222 27.47 -3.40 7.07
N THR A 223 26.22 -3.39 6.61
CA THR A 223 25.04 -3.44 7.50
C THR A 223 25.02 -4.73 8.32
N SER A 224 25.46 -5.85 7.73
CA SER A 224 25.54 -7.13 8.45
C SER A 224 26.61 -7.08 9.55
N LEU A 225 27.75 -6.41 9.31
CA LEU A 225 28.75 -6.12 10.35
C LEU A 225 28.20 -5.18 11.44
N PHE A 226 27.49 -4.11 11.04
CA PHE A 226 26.86 -3.17 11.96
C PHE A 226 25.86 -3.85 12.89
N GLN A 227 25.12 -4.86 12.39
CA GLN A 227 24.13 -5.59 13.17
C GLN A 227 24.73 -6.39 14.34
N VAL A 228 25.95 -6.93 14.18
CA VAL A 228 26.60 -7.80 15.18
C VAL A 228 27.53 -7.05 16.13
N PHE A 229 27.91 -5.82 15.80
CA PHE A 229 28.80 -4.98 16.60
C PHE A 229 28.03 -3.87 17.35
N PRO A 230 28.64 -3.22 18.36
CA PRO A 230 28.04 -2.08 19.04
C PRO A 230 27.63 -0.97 18.07
N GLN A 231 26.34 -0.64 18.07
CA GLN A 231 25.72 0.33 17.15
C GLN A 231 25.86 1.79 17.63
N SER A 232 26.92 2.10 18.38
CA SER A 232 27.15 3.43 18.93
C SER A 232 27.68 4.39 17.86
N VAL A 233 26.92 5.43 17.55
CA VAL A 233 27.29 6.50 16.62
C VAL A 233 27.11 7.84 17.31
N SER A 234 28.14 8.69 17.32
CA SER A 234 28.06 10.01 17.95
C SER A 234 27.61 11.10 16.96
N MET A 235 26.99 12.17 17.47
CA MET A 235 26.58 13.30 16.62
C MET A 235 27.78 14.02 16.00
N GLU A 236 28.92 14.05 16.70
CA GLU A 236 30.17 14.60 16.18
C GLU A 236 30.68 13.80 14.99
N ALA A 237 30.63 12.46 15.07
CA ALA A 237 30.99 11.60 13.95
C ALA A 237 30.05 11.81 12.75
N ILE A 238 28.77 12.12 12.99
CA ILE A 238 27.80 12.43 11.92
C ILE A 238 28.12 13.76 11.25
N GLN A 239 28.51 14.78 12.02
CA GLN A 239 28.92 16.08 11.51
C GLN A 239 30.23 16.00 10.71
N GLU A 240 31.20 15.18 11.15
CA GLU A 240 32.45 14.98 10.42
C GLU A 240 32.20 14.52 8.98
N VAL A 241 31.25 13.60 8.79
CA VAL A 241 30.86 13.11 7.45
C VAL A 241 30.27 14.21 6.57
N GLU A 242 29.55 15.19 7.13
CA GLU A 242 29.00 16.31 6.34
C GLU A 242 30.08 17.25 5.81
N THR A 243 31.21 17.32 6.50
CA THR A 243 32.35 18.15 6.12
C THR A 243 33.27 17.51 5.07
N LEU A 244 33.07 16.22 4.77
CA LEU A 244 33.85 15.54 3.74
C LEU A 244 33.63 16.18 2.36
N PRO A 245 34.66 16.25 1.51
CA PRO A 245 34.52 16.77 0.16
C PRO A 245 33.47 15.96 -0.61
N ARG A 246 32.37 16.59 -1.03
CA ARG A 246 31.45 15.97 -2.00
C ARG A 246 32.18 15.84 -3.32
N ALA A 247 32.19 14.64 -3.90
CA ALA A 247 32.62 14.45 -5.27
C ALA A 247 31.65 15.21 -6.19
N SER A 248 32.04 16.42 -6.64
CA SER A 248 31.36 17.12 -7.72
C SER A 248 31.61 16.36 -9.04
N PRO A 249 30.60 16.15 -9.90
CA PRO A 249 30.78 15.51 -11.19
C PRO A 249 31.40 16.53 -12.17
N ALA A 250 32.69 16.82 -12.01
CA ALA A 250 33.45 17.60 -12.96
C ALA A 250 34.40 16.66 -13.72
N GLY A 251 33.98 16.24 -14.92
CA GLY A 251 34.85 15.56 -15.88
C GLY A 251 34.51 14.10 -16.18
N VAL A 252 33.29 13.82 -16.68
CA VAL A 252 33.06 12.62 -17.49
C VAL A 252 32.53 13.07 -18.85
N THR A 253 33.37 12.89 -19.86
CA THR A 253 33.05 13.08 -21.27
C THR A 253 31.81 12.24 -21.63
N ARG A 254 30.85 12.90 -22.27
CA ARG A 254 29.54 12.38 -22.69
C ARG A 254 29.66 11.06 -23.46
N VAL A 255 29.18 9.95 -22.89
CA VAL A 255 28.60 8.83 -23.63
C VAL A 255 27.41 8.28 -22.84
N THR A 256 26.22 8.58 -23.37
CA THR A 256 24.89 7.93 -23.23
C THR A 256 24.33 7.58 -21.83
N THR A 257 23.48 8.50 -21.33
CA THR A 257 22.16 8.26 -20.70
C THR A 257 22.04 7.15 -19.66
N GLU A 258 22.32 7.50 -18.40
CA GLU A 258 21.65 6.93 -17.22
C GLU A 258 20.66 7.97 -16.68
N GLU A 259 19.36 7.69 -16.77
CA GLU A 259 18.32 8.48 -16.11
C GLU A 259 18.35 8.23 -14.59
N HIS A 260 19.24 8.95 -13.91
CA HIS A 260 19.23 9.08 -12.46
C HIS A 260 18.24 10.17 -12.03
N TYR A 261 17.02 9.79 -11.65
CA TYR A 261 16.12 10.70 -10.91
C TYR A 261 16.58 10.79 -9.44
N GLN A 262 17.42 11.79 -9.14
CA GLN A 262 17.63 12.27 -7.78
C GLN A 262 16.56 13.34 -7.46
N ILE A 263 15.52 12.99 -6.71
CA ILE A 263 14.63 13.98 -6.11
C ILE A 263 15.27 14.44 -4.80
N GLN A 264 15.82 15.66 -4.82
CA GLN A 264 16.21 16.40 -3.62
C GLN A 264 14.95 16.79 -2.84
N THR A 265 14.74 16.15 -1.68
CA THR A 265 13.86 16.68 -0.63
C THR A 265 14.48 17.94 -0.04
N GLN A 266 14.10 19.13 -0.54
CA GLN A 266 14.26 20.37 0.20
C GLN A 266 12.95 20.69 0.93
N GLN A 267 12.99 20.54 2.25
CA GLN A 267 12.08 21.27 3.12
C GLN A 267 12.41 22.78 3.03
N ARG A 268 11.45 23.59 2.60
CA ARG A 268 11.46 25.04 2.85
C ARG A 268 10.12 25.49 3.39
N PHE A 269 10.14 25.91 4.65
CA PHE A 269 9.12 26.75 5.25
C PHE A 269 9.05 28.11 4.53
N SER A 270 7.82 28.56 4.28
CA SER A 270 7.28 29.93 4.10
C SER A 270 8.26 31.09 3.80
N GLN A 271 8.04 31.83 2.69
CA GLN A 271 7.91 33.30 2.68
C GLN A 271 7.09 33.79 1.46
N GLN A 272 6.40 34.90 1.67
CA GLN A 272 5.44 35.63 0.83
C GLN A 272 5.96 36.04 -0.55
N ILE A 273 5.12 35.92 -1.59
CA ILE A 273 5.19 36.80 -2.78
C ILE A 273 3.78 37.16 -3.28
N THR A 274 3.52 38.47 -3.24
CA THR A 274 2.40 39.24 -3.80
C THR A 274 2.30 39.06 -5.32
N VAL A 275 1.08 38.89 -5.87
CA VAL A 275 0.88 38.95 -7.33
C VAL A 275 -0.15 40.03 -7.68
N SER A 276 0.32 40.99 -8.47
CA SER A 276 -0.36 42.16 -9.00
C SER A 276 -1.46 41.79 -10.02
N VAL A 277 -2.58 42.50 -9.95
CA VAL A 277 -3.78 42.29 -10.78
C VAL A 277 -3.66 43.09 -12.08
N ALA A 278 -3.68 42.41 -13.23
CA ALA A 278 -4.00 43.02 -14.52
C ALA A 278 -5.50 42.85 -14.80
N GLN A 279 -6.22 43.98 -14.90
CA GLN A 279 -7.65 44.03 -15.16
C GLN A 279 -7.98 43.68 -16.62
N GLY A 280 -8.83 42.68 -16.82
CA GLY A 280 -9.48 42.38 -18.11
C GLY A 280 -10.87 41.79 -17.87
N ARG A 281 -11.92 42.55 -18.23
CA ARG A 281 -13.34 42.19 -18.05
C ARG A 281 -13.74 41.02 -18.94
N VAL A 282 -14.30 39.95 -18.36
CA VAL A 282 -15.17 39.00 -19.06
C VAL A 282 -16.37 38.66 -18.16
N ARG A 283 -17.57 38.74 -18.74
CA ARG A 283 -18.88 38.59 -18.07
C ARG A 283 -19.11 37.16 -17.55
N SER A 284 -19.63 37.06 -16.34
CA SER A 284 -20.14 35.84 -15.70
C SER A 284 -21.57 35.52 -16.14
N PRO A 285 -21.91 34.21 -16.19
CA PRO A 285 -23.14 33.73 -15.56
C PRO A 285 -22.82 32.59 -14.58
N SER A 286 -23.42 32.72 -13.38
CA SER A 286 -23.35 31.78 -12.25
C SER A 286 -23.86 30.37 -12.62
N PRO A 287 -23.18 29.29 -12.19
CA PRO A 287 -23.71 27.93 -12.31
C PRO A 287 -24.53 27.55 -11.07
N GLN A 288 -25.85 27.36 -11.25
CA GLN A 288 -26.69 26.61 -10.32
C GLN A 288 -26.42 25.11 -10.49
N PRO A 289 -26.26 24.33 -9.40
CA PRO A 289 -26.12 22.87 -9.50
C PRO A 289 -27.48 22.25 -9.86
N ARG A 290 -27.56 21.66 -11.06
CA ARG A 290 -28.73 20.89 -11.53
C ARG A 290 -28.83 19.57 -10.75
N TYR A 291 -29.69 19.57 -9.74
CA TYR A 291 -30.04 18.40 -8.95
C TYR A 291 -31.11 17.55 -9.68
N LYS A 292 -30.73 16.73 -10.67
CA LYS A 292 -31.63 15.72 -11.29
C LYS A 292 -30.85 14.52 -11.85
N SER A 293 -30.65 13.45 -11.06
CA SER A 293 -30.31 12.10 -11.55
C SER A 293 -30.50 10.94 -10.53
N TYR A 294 -31.21 11.13 -9.42
CA TYR A 294 -31.23 10.15 -8.31
C TYR A 294 -32.39 9.13 -8.34
N ALA A 295 -33.30 9.21 -9.31
CA ALA A 295 -34.50 8.36 -9.34
C ALA A 295 -34.32 7.04 -10.12
N TYR A 296 -33.30 6.92 -10.98
CA TYR A 296 -33.16 5.77 -11.88
C TYR A 296 -32.45 4.57 -11.19
N THR A 297 -31.51 4.82 -10.30
CA THR A 297 -30.75 3.78 -9.57
C THR A 297 -31.50 3.21 -8.37
N GLN A 298 -32.33 4.01 -7.67
CA GLN A 298 -33.13 3.51 -6.55
C GLN A 298 -34.25 2.54 -6.98
N ALA A 299 -34.85 2.74 -8.16
CA ALA A 299 -35.92 1.87 -8.66
C ALA A 299 -35.43 0.49 -9.12
N ALA A 300 -34.15 0.35 -9.48
CA ALA A 300 -33.56 -0.91 -9.91
C ALA A 300 -33.25 -1.87 -8.75
N TYR A 301 -33.08 -1.35 -7.52
CA TYR A 301 -32.59 -2.13 -6.38
C TYR A 301 -33.43 -2.03 -5.11
N VAL A 302 -34.38 -1.09 -5.01
CA VAL A 302 -35.28 -0.97 -3.84
C VAL A 302 -36.65 -1.56 -4.19
N LYS A 303 -36.80 -2.87 -3.99
CA LYS A 303 -38.13 -3.48 -3.75
C LYS A 303 -38.08 -4.35 -2.50
N SER A 304 -39.06 -4.11 -1.64
CA SER A 304 -39.25 -4.69 -0.30
C SER A 304 -39.11 -6.24 -0.27
N PRO A 305 -38.54 -6.82 0.81
CA PRO A 305 -38.25 -8.25 0.92
C PRO A 305 -39.50 -9.17 0.99
N GLU A 306 -40.72 -8.63 1.00
CA GLU A 306 -41.96 -9.42 1.14
C GLU A 306 -42.62 -9.85 -0.19
N GLN A 307 -42.17 -9.36 -1.35
CA GLN A 307 -42.58 -9.93 -2.64
C GLN A 307 -41.72 -11.16 -3.00
N LYS A 308 -41.60 -12.09 -2.05
CA LYS A 308 -41.01 -13.39 -2.28
C LYS A 308 -42.00 -14.27 -3.06
N ARG A 309 -41.47 -14.93 -4.10
CA ARG A 309 -41.83 -16.30 -4.54
C ARG A 309 -42.50 -16.50 -5.91
N ARG A 310 -42.64 -15.50 -6.77
CA ARG A 310 -42.95 -15.76 -8.20
C ARG A 310 -42.23 -14.76 -9.12
N ARG A 311 -41.35 -15.29 -9.98
CA ARG A 311 -40.42 -14.64 -10.93
C ARG A 311 -39.01 -14.46 -10.35
N PHE A 312 -38.01 -14.75 -11.18
CA PHE A 312 -36.58 -14.90 -10.87
C PHE A 312 -36.16 -16.29 -10.38
N THR A 313 -36.70 -17.34 -11.02
CA THR A 313 -35.78 -18.19 -11.77
C THR A 313 -35.54 -17.47 -13.09
N ASP A 314 -34.30 -17.22 -13.47
CA ASP A 314 -33.78 -17.59 -14.79
C ASP A 314 -32.33 -17.15 -14.92
N GLN A 315 -31.49 -18.16 -15.08
CA GLN A 315 -30.09 -18.14 -15.50
C GLN A 315 -29.93 -17.60 -16.94
N GLU A 316 -31.00 -17.06 -17.53
CA GLU A 316 -31.12 -16.70 -18.95
C GLU A 316 -30.78 -15.23 -19.28
N ASP A 317 -30.78 -14.31 -18.31
CA ASP A 317 -30.57 -12.87 -18.60
C ASP A 317 -29.09 -12.49 -18.83
N LEU A 318 -28.14 -13.30 -18.37
CA LEU A 318 -26.72 -13.20 -18.80
C LEU A 318 -26.50 -13.81 -20.19
N GLN A 319 -27.35 -14.75 -20.61
CA GLN A 319 -27.29 -15.38 -21.94
C GLN A 319 -27.91 -14.49 -23.04
N ARG A 320 -28.93 -13.67 -22.73
CA ARG A 320 -29.66 -12.84 -23.71
C ARG A 320 -28.93 -11.61 -24.24
N GLY A 321 -27.76 -11.26 -23.71
CA GLY A 321 -26.94 -10.13 -24.18
C GLY A 321 -25.88 -10.49 -25.23
N LEU A 322 -25.80 -11.75 -25.66
CA LEU A 322 -24.78 -12.27 -26.55
C LEU A 322 -25.24 -12.19 -28.01
N SER A 323 -25.31 -10.99 -28.59
CA SER A 323 -25.25 -10.90 -30.04
C SER A 323 -23.83 -11.31 -30.48
N PRO A 324 -23.66 -12.28 -31.40
CA PRO A 324 -22.33 -12.66 -31.89
C PRO A 324 -21.64 -11.42 -32.50
N LEU A 325 -20.40 -11.16 -32.08
CA LEU A 325 -19.54 -10.25 -32.82
C LEU A 325 -19.29 -10.88 -34.21
N PRO A 326 -19.15 -10.07 -35.27
CA PRO A 326 -18.86 -10.60 -36.60
C PRO A 326 -17.56 -11.42 -36.59
N PRO A 327 -17.53 -12.59 -37.26
CA PRO A 327 -16.38 -13.49 -37.26
C PRO A 327 -15.13 -12.81 -37.85
N GLY A 328 -13.98 -12.98 -37.20
CA GLY A 328 -12.69 -12.42 -37.59
C GLY A 328 -12.33 -11.05 -36.99
N SER A 329 -13.02 -10.60 -35.94
CA SER A 329 -12.77 -9.30 -35.29
C SER A 329 -11.96 -9.35 -33.99
N THR A 330 -11.70 -10.55 -33.45
CA THR A 330 -11.04 -10.75 -32.15
C THR A 330 -9.86 -11.71 -32.27
N SER A 331 -8.64 -11.22 -32.01
CA SER A 331 -7.45 -12.08 -31.90
C SER A 331 -7.25 -12.55 -30.46
N LEU A 332 -6.56 -13.68 -30.27
CA LEU A 332 -6.18 -14.20 -28.95
C LEU A 332 -5.44 -13.14 -28.12
N GLU A 333 -4.50 -12.40 -28.73
CA GLU A 333 -3.77 -11.31 -28.09
C GLU A 333 -4.69 -10.17 -27.61
N SER A 334 -5.65 -9.76 -28.45
CA SER A 334 -6.61 -8.70 -28.09
C SER A 334 -7.56 -9.11 -26.96
N TYR A 335 -7.93 -10.40 -26.93
CA TYR A 335 -8.71 -10.98 -25.84
C TYR A 335 -7.92 -11.04 -24.55
N GLN A 336 -6.67 -11.52 -24.61
CA GLN A 336 -5.78 -11.61 -23.44
C GLN A 336 -5.52 -10.23 -22.83
N ALA A 337 -5.26 -9.21 -23.64
CA ALA A 337 -5.08 -7.84 -23.17
C ALA A 337 -6.36 -7.27 -22.50
N ALA A 338 -7.53 -7.48 -23.12
CA ALA A 338 -8.80 -7.03 -22.56
C ALA A 338 -9.17 -7.79 -21.26
N LEU A 339 -8.85 -9.08 -21.20
CA LEU A 339 -9.03 -9.91 -20.00
C LEU A 339 -8.13 -9.42 -18.86
N GLU A 340 -6.86 -9.14 -19.15
CA GLU A 340 -5.89 -8.63 -18.17
C GLU A 340 -6.33 -7.30 -17.57
N GLU A 341 -6.80 -6.36 -18.40
CA GLU A 341 -7.34 -5.07 -17.95
C GLU A 341 -8.49 -5.29 -16.94
N VAL A 342 -9.44 -6.15 -17.28
CA VAL A 342 -10.61 -6.43 -16.43
C VAL A 342 -10.23 -7.17 -15.15
N LEU A 343 -9.31 -8.15 -15.21
CA LEU A 343 -8.87 -8.88 -14.02
C LEU A 343 -8.05 -8.02 -13.06
N THR A 344 -7.22 -7.12 -13.60
CA THR A 344 -6.46 -6.14 -12.80
C THR A 344 -7.42 -5.19 -12.07
N TRP A 345 -8.43 -4.68 -12.78
CA TRP A 345 -9.48 -3.87 -12.16
C TRP A 345 -10.27 -4.67 -11.11
N LEU A 346 -10.66 -5.91 -11.39
CA LEU A 346 -11.37 -6.78 -10.45
C LEU A 346 -10.60 -6.98 -9.15
N LEU A 347 -9.29 -7.20 -9.22
CA LEU A 347 -8.44 -7.31 -8.04
C LEU A 347 -8.50 -6.04 -7.18
N SER A 348 -8.33 -4.87 -7.80
CA SER A 348 -8.44 -3.58 -7.12
C SER A 348 -9.82 -3.38 -6.49
N ALA A 349 -10.90 -3.75 -7.20
CA ALA A 349 -12.26 -3.62 -6.72
C ALA A 349 -12.58 -4.59 -5.56
N GLU A 350 -12.07 -5.82 -5.60
CA GLU A 350 -12.17 -6.81 -4.52
C GLU A 350 -11.45 -6.33 -3.26
N ASP A 351 -10.21 -5.84 -3.39
CA ASP A 351 -9.45 -5.26 -2.28
C ASP A 351 -10.14 -4.00 -1.74
N GLY A 352 -10.67 -3.15 -2.63
CA GLY A 352 -11.43 -1.96 -2.28
C GLY A 352 -12.68 -2.29 -1.45
N LEU A 353 -13.37 -3.39 -1.76
CA LEU A 353 -14.52 -3.87 -0.97
C LEU A 353 -14.06 -4.43 0.40
N GLN A 354 -12.97 -5.19 0.44
CA GLN A 354 -12.42 -5.75 1.68
C GLN A 354 -11.88 -4.67 2.63
N ALA A 355 -11.33 -3.59 2.09
CA ALA A 355 -10.80 -2.47 2.86
C ALA A 355 -11.89 -1.58 3.48
N GLN A 356 -13.16 -1.72 3.07
CA GLN A 356 -14.23 -0.91 3.65
C GLN A 356 -14.45 -1.28 5.13
N PRO A 357 -14.56 -0.29 6.03
CA PRO A 357 -14.70 -0.55 7.46
C PRO A 357 -16.01 -1.30 7.77
N PRO A 358 -16.12 -1.96 8.94
CA PRO A 358 -17.39 -2.49 9.43
C PRO A 358 -18.48 -1.41 9.50
N ILE A 359 -19.74 -1.81 9.34
CA ILE A 359 -20.88 -0.89 9.39
C ILE A 359 -21.00 -0.31 10.80
N SER A 360 -21.02 1.02 10.91
CA SER A 360 -21.11 1.74 12.19
C SER A 360 -22.51 1.61 12.82
N ASN A 361 -22.60 1.92 14.11
CA ASN A 361 -23.86 2.08 14.84
C ASN A 361 -24.28 3.56 14.98
N HIS A 362 -23.55 4.50 14.37
CA HIS A 362 -23.87 5.93 14.39
C HIS A 362 -24.44 6.41 13.06
N VAL A 363 -25.57 7.11 13.09
CA VAL A 363 -26.33 7.55 11.89
C VAL A 363 -25.48 8.32 10.89
N GLU A 364 -24.66 9.29 11.34
CA GLU A 364 -23.87 10.12 10.43
C GLU A 364 -22.73 9.34 9.77
N GLU A 365 -22.08 8.44 10.51
CA GLU A 365 -21.04 7.56 9.97
C GLU A 365 -21.63 6.54 8.98
N VAL A 366 -22.79 5.96 9.28
CA VAL A 366 -23.48 5.02 8.37
C VAL A 366 -23.90 5.71 7.07
N LYS A 367 -24.33 6.98 7.11
CA LYS A 367 -24.63 7.76 5.89
C LYS A 367 -23.39 7.99 5.05
N GLU A 368 -22.27 8.34 5.66
CA GLU A 368 -21.00 8.49 4.94
C GLU A 368 -20.58 7.17 4.30
N GLN A 369 -20.59 6.08 5.07
CA GLN A 369 -20.32 4.72 4.59
C GLN A 369 -21.26 4.33 3.43
N PHE A 370 -22.55 4.69 3.51
CA PHE A 370 -23.53 4.46 2.46
C PHE A 370 -23.17 5.22 1.18
N HIS A 371 -22.85 6.52 1.27
CA HIS A 371 -22.47 7.32 0.10
C HIS A 371 -21.16 6.88 -0.55
N THR A 372 -20.15 6.54 0.26
CA THR A 372 -18.90 5.97 -0.24
C THR A 372 -19.17 4.65 -0.97
N HIS A 373 -20.00 3.79 -0.42
CA HIS A 373 -20.36 2.52 -1.03
C HIS A 373 -21.25 2.69 -2.29
N GLU A 374 -22.11 3.71 -2.35
CA GLU A 374 -22.84 4.06 -3.56
C GLU A 374 -21.91 4.47 -4.70
N GLY A 375 -20.89 5.30 -4.41
CA GLY A 375 -19.86 5.65 -5.40
C GLY A 375 -19.16 4.41 -5.95
N TYR A 376 -18.81 3.48 -5.06
CA TYR A 376 -18.24 2.18 -5.43
C TYR A 376 -19.19 1.34 -6.30
N MET A 377 -20.49 1.29 -5.98
CA MET A 377 -21.49 0.56 -6.78
C MET A 377 -21.69 1.14 -8.19
N VAL A 378 -21.56 2.47 -8.33
CA VAL A 378 -21.56 3.13 -9.64
C VAL A 378 -20.35 2.69 -10.46
N GLU A 379 -19.16 2.70 -9.86
CA GLU A 379 -17.93 2.22 -10.51
C GLU A 379 -17.99 0.74 -10.89
N LEU A 380 -18.57 -0.10 -10.03
CA LEU A 380 -18.82 -1.51 -10.33
C LEU A 380 -19.71 -1.64 -11.58
N THR A 381 -20.77 -0.84 -11.66
CA THR A 381 -21.72 -0.87 -12.79
C THR A 381 -21.07 -0.39 -14.10
N THR A 382 -20.17 0.59 -14.08
CA THR A 382 -19.49 1.06 -15.31
C THR A 382 -18.60 -0.03 -15.92
N HIS A 383 -18.02 -0.90 -15.09
CA HIS A 383 -17.15 -1.99 -15.54
C HIS A 383 -17.89 -3.27 -15.93
N GLN A 384 -19.18 -3.41 -15.60
CA GLN A 384 -20.03 -4.53 -16.05
C GLN A 384 -19.97 -4.71 -17.58
N GLY A 385 -19.98 -3.60 -18.33
CA GLY A 385 -19.88 -3.62 -19.79
C GLY A 385 -18.56 -4.21 -20.28
N SER A 386 -17.45 -3.92 -19.60
CA SER A 386 -16.11 -4.43 -19.92
C SER A 386 -16.01 -5.93 -19.66
N VAL A 387 -16.49 -6.41 -18.51
CA VAL A 387 -16.58 -7.86 -18.20
C VAL A 387 -17.39 -8.59 -19.27
N GLY A 388 -18.56 -8.05 -19.64
CA GLY A 388 -19.39 -8.62 -20.70
C GLY A 388 -18.73 -8.60 -22.09
N ARG A 389 -17.89 -7.59 -22.40
CA ARG A 389 -17.10 -7.56 -23.65
C ARG A 389 -16.07 -8.67 -23.69
N VAL A 390 -15.32 -8.88 -22.60
CA VAL A 390 -14.30 -9.94 -22.53
C VAL A 390 -14.93 -11.32 -22.64
N LEU A 391 -16.05 -11.57 -21.95
CA LEU A 391 -16.77 -12.84 -22.06
C LEU A 391 -17.30 -13.10 -23.48
N ARG A 392 -17.78 -12.07 -24.18
CA ARG A 392 -18.17 -12.18 -25.60
C ARG A 392 -16.98 -12.47 -26.51
N ALA A 393 -15.85 -11.80 -26.29
CA ALA A 393 -14.63 -12.01 -27.07
C ALA A 393 -14.10 -13.44 -26.89
N GLY A 394 -14.07 -13.95 -25.65
CA GLY A 394 -13.70 -15.35 -25.39
C GLY A 394 -14.67 -16.34 -26.02
N ALA A 395 -16.00 -16.10 -25.94
CA ALA A 395 -16.99 -16.96 -26.59
C ALA A 395 -16.86 -16.97 -28.13
N ALA A 396 -16.50 -15.83 -28.74
CA ALA A 396 -16.25 -15.74 -30.16
C ALA A 396 -15.00 -16.54 -30.57
N LEU A 397 -13.90 -16.42 -29.81
CA LEU A 397 -12.66 -17.18 -30.05
C LEU A 397 -12.89 -18.70 -29.98
N LEU A 398 -13.64 -19.18 -28.98
CA LEU A 398 -14.01 -20.59 -28.86
C LEU A 398 -14.93 -21.07 -29.99
N GLY A 399 -15.69 -20.16 -30.61
CA GLY A 399 -16.61 -20.46 -31.71
C GLY A 399 -15.95 -20.49 -33.09
N GLU A 400 -14.82 -19.80 -33.28
CA GLU A 400 -14.09 -19.74 -34.56
C GLU A 400 -13.31 -21.02 -34.86
N GLY A 401 -12.96 -21.82 -33.84
CA GLY A 401 -12.30 -23.13 -34.00
C GLY A 401 -10.86 -23.06 -34.53
N ASN A 402 -10.24 -21.88 -34.48
CA ASN A 402 -8.86 -21.63 -34.91
C ASN A 402 -7.82 -21.79 -33.79
N LEU A 403 -8.25 -22.20 -32.58
CA LEU A 403 -7.39 -22.42 -31.42
C LEU A 403 -6.93 -23.87 -31.34
N SER A 404 -5.75 -24.10 -30.78
CA SER A 404 -5.33 -25.44 -30.34
C SER A 404 -6.21 -25.93 -29.18
N GLU A 405 -6.24 -27.25 -28.93
CA GLU A 405 -6.99 -27.82 -27.78
C GLU A 405 -6.54 -27.22 -26.43
N GLU A 406 -5.26 -26.89 -26.32
CA GLU A 406 -4.68 -26.27 -25.12
C GLU A 406 -5.16 -24.82 -24.95
N GLU A 407 -5.13 -24.01 -26.01
CA GLU A 407 -5.62 -22.63 -26.01
C GLU A 407 -7.14 -22.55 -25.80
N ASP A 408 -7.91 -23.46 -26.39
CA ASP A 408 -9.36 -23.56 -26.20
C ASP A 408 -9.69 -23.87 -24.73
N SER A 409 -8.99 -24.83 -24.13
CA SER A 409 -9.13 -25.16 -22.70
C SER A 409 -8.75 -23.96 -21.82
N GLU A 410 -7.66 -23.27 -22.12
CA GLU A 410 -7.21 -22.11 -21.34
C GLU A 410 -8.22 -20.96 -21.40
N VAL A 411 -8.73 -20.61 -22.58
CA VAL A 411 -9.74 -19.55 -22.74
C VAL A 411 -11.01 -19.89 -21.96
N ARG A 412 -11.44 -21.17 -21.93
CA ARG A 412 -12.59 -21.60 -21.10
C ARG A 412 -12.34 -21.40 -19.61
N GLU A 413 -11.16 -21.79 -19.11
CA GLU A 413 -10.80 -21.61 -17.71
C GLU A 413 -10.74 -20.12 -17.33
N GLN A 414 -10.13 -19.29 -18.19
CA GLN A 414 -10.04 -17.84 -18.01
C GLN A 414 -11.43 -17.18 -17.96
N MET A 415 -12.34 -17.57 -18.86
CA MET A 415 -13.73 -17.09 -18.85
C MET A 415 -14.49 -17.50 -17.59
N ASN A 416 -14.32 -18.75 -17.14
CA ASN A 416 -14.95 -19.24 -15.92
C ASN A 416 -14.43 -18.50 -14.68
N LEU A 417 -13.11 -18.29 -14.59
CA LEU A 417 -12.49 -17.52 -13.51
C LEU A 417 -13.03 -16.09 -13.46
N LEU A 418 -13.03 -15.40 -14.62
CA LEU A 418 -13.54 -14.03 -14.73
C LEU A 418 -14.99 -13.95 -14.27
N ASN A 419 -15.86 -14.84 -14.78
CA ASN A 419 -17.28 -14.85 -14.44
C ASN A 419 -17.50 -15.13 -12.95
N SER A 420 -16.77 -16.10 -12.38
CA SER A 420 -16.87 -16.45 -10.97
C SER A 420 -16.45 -15.30 -10.05
N ARG A 421 -15.32 -14.63 -10.34
CA ARG A 421 -14.83 -13.51 -9.53
C ARG A 421 -15.74 -12.29 -9.60
N TRP A 422 -16.15 -11.93 -10.81
CA TRP A 422 -17.10 -10.85 -11.02
C TRP A 422 -18.42 -11.09 -10.28
N GLU A 423 -19.00 -12.29 -10.39
CA GLU A 423 -20.28 -12.60 -9.74
C GLU A 423 -20.14 -12.60 -8.21
N HIS A 424 -19.06 -13.15 -7.68
CA HIS A 424 -18.79 -13.11 -6.25
C HIS A 424 -18.66 -11.67 -5.74
N LEU A 425 -17.86 -10.84 -6.41
CA LEU A 425 -17.70 -9.43 -6.08
C LEU A 425 -19.05 -8.70 -6.09
N ARG A 426 -19.82 -8.87 -7.17
CA ARG A 426 -21.13 -8.26 -7.36
C ARG A 426 -22.11 -8.63 -6.24
N VAL A 427 -22.20 -9.91 -5.90
CA VAL A 427 -23.08 -10.39 -4.82
C VAL A 427 -22.65 -9.81 -3.47
N ALA A 428 -21.35 -9.85 -3.14
CA ALA A 428 -20.83 -9.32 -1.89
C ALA A 428 -21.07 -7.80 -1.76
N SER A 429 -20.89 -7.04 -2.85
CA SER A 429 -21.18 -5.61 -2.86
C SER A 429 -22.68 -5.34 -2.65
N MET A 430 -23.57 -6.06 -3.33
CA MET A 430 -25.01 -5.92 -3.14
C MET A 430 -25.48 -6.27 -1.72
N GLU A 431 -24.89 -7.30 -1.11
CA GLU A 431 -25.19 -7.67 0.28
C GLU A 431 -24.75 -6.55 1.24
N ARG A 432 -23.57 -5.96 1.01
CA ARG A 432 -23.10 -4.82 1.81
C ARG A 432 -24.00 -3.59 1.64
N GLN A 433 -24.40 -3.25 0.41
CA GLN A 433 -25.35 -2.16 0.16
C GLN A 433 -26.69 -2.39 0.88
N SER A 434 -27.21 -3.61 0.85
CA SER A 434 -28.46 -3.98 1.53
C SER A 434 -28.34 -3.81 3.04
N ARG A 435 -27.24 -4.31 3.64
CA ARG A 435 -26.98 -4.14 5.08
C ARG A 435 -26.82 -2.68 5.49
N LEU A 436 -26.11 -1.87 4.72
CA LEU A 436 -25.97 -0.43 4.99
C LEU A 436 -27.34 0.27 4.95
N HIS A 437 -28.20 -0.09 4.00
CA HIS A 437 -29.56 0.44 3.91
C HIS A 437 -30.40 0.02 5.13
N GLU A 438 -30.39 -1.25 5.51
CA GLU A 438 -31.15 -1.78 6.65
C GLU A 438 -30.76 -1.08 7.96
N VAL A 439 -29.45 -0.99 8.26
CA VAL A 439 -28.94 -0.32 9.46
C VAL A 439 -29.28 1.17 9.46
N LEU A 440 -29.15 1.85 8.30
CA LEU A 440 -29.49 3.26 8.20
C LEU A 440 -30.98 3.50 8.49
N MET A 441 -31.87 2.67 7.94
CA MET A 441 -33.32 2.77 8.17
C MET A 441 -33.68 2.47 9.63
N GLU A 442 -33.05 1.46 10.24
CA GLU A 442 -33.26 1.12 11.64
C GLU A 442 -32.85 2.28 12.57
N LEU A 443 -31.66 2.85 12.37
CA LEU A 443 -31.19 3.96 13.20
C LEU A 443 -32.05 5.22 13.02
N GLN A 444 -32.50 5.51 11.79
CA GLN A 444 -33.42 6.62 11.54
C GLN A 444 -34.79 6.40 12.19
N HIS A 445 -35.30 5.17 12.15
CA HIS A 445 -36.54 4.80 12.83
C HIS A 445 -36.41 4.96 14.35
N GLN A 446 -35.29 4.51 14.94
CA GLN A 446 -35.02 4.69 16.36
C GLN A 446 -34.97 6.17 16.76
N GLN A 447 -34.32 7.03 15.96
CA GLN A 447 -34.30 8.48 16.20
C GLN A 447 -35.71 9.10 16.16
N LEU A 448 -36.53 8.69 15.20
CA LEU A 448 -37.92 9.14 15.10
C LEU A 448 -38.77 8.65 16.27
N GLN A 449 -38.60 7.39 16.69
CA GLN A 449 -39.32 6.85 17.84
C GLN A 449 -38.95 7.59 19.13
N GLN A 450 -37.65 7.86 19.36
CA GLN A 450 -37.19 8.65 20.51
C GLN A 450 -37.80 10.07 20.52
N LEU A 451 -37.95 10.69 19.34
CA LEU A 451 -38.62 11.98 19.20
C LEU A 451 -40.11 11.89 19.55
N THR A 452 -40.81 10.87 19.04
CA THR A 452 -42.23 10.63 19.34
C THR A 452 -42.46 10.40 20.83
N ASP A 453 -41.68 9.50 21.44
CA ASP A 453 -41.76 9.20 22.87
C ASP A 453 -41.51 10.46 23.72
N TRP A 454 -40.55 11.29 23.29
CA TRP A 454 -40.27 12.57 23.95
C TRP A 454 -41.44 13.55 23.81
N LEU A 455 -42.05 13.66 22.62
CA LEU A 455 -43.22 14.50 22.39
C LEU A 455 -44.40 14.06 23.26
N ASP A 456 -44.67 12.76 23.34
CA ASP A 456 -45.75 12.20 24.15
C ASP A 456 -45.57 12.51 25.64
N VAL A 457 -44.35 12.30 26.17
CA VAL A 457 -44.02 12.64 27.56
C VAL A 457 -44.17 14.14 27.82
N THR A 458 -43.76 14.97 26.84
CA THR A 458 -43.83 16.43 26.94
C THR A 458 -45.27 16.91 26.90
N GLU A 459 -46.10 16.38 26.00
CA GLU A 459 -47.53 16.71 25.89
C GLU A 459 -48.29 16.28 27.14
N ALA A 460 -48.07 15.05 27.64
CA ALA A 460 -48.68 14.58 28.88
C ALA A 460 -48.30 15.46 30.08
N ARG A 461 -47.09 16.01 30.11
CA ARG A 461 -46.66 16.95 31.15
C ARG A 461 -47.32 18.32 31.01
N ILE A 462 -47.40 18.88 29.80
CA ILE A 462 -48.11 20.14 29.55
C ILE A 462 -49.57 20.02 30.02
N LYS A 463 -50.23 18.90 29.68
CA LYS A 463 -51.61 18.63 30.13
C LYS A 463 -51.71 18.59 31.66
N ARG A 464 -50.78 17.94 32.36
CA ARG A 464 -50.74 17.91 33.83
C ARG A 464 -50.52 19.28 34.45
N MET A 465 -49.59 20.06 33.90
CA MET A 465 -49.32 21.43 34.36
C MET A 465 -50.53 22.35 34.15
N GLY A 466 -51.22 22.23 33.01
CA GLY A 466 -52.44 22.99 32.74
C GLY A 466 -53.63 22.59 33.62
N ALA A 467 -53.62 21.39 34.19
CA ALA A 467 -54.65 20.90 35.11
C ALA A 467 -54.34 21.19 36.59
N GLN A 468 -53.15 21.72 36.91
CA GLN A 468 -52.74 22.05 38.27
C GLN A 468 -53.43 23.33 38.74
N GLN A 469 -53.99 23.32 39.95
CA GLN A 469 -54.62 24.51 40.52
C GLN A 469 -53.57 25.57 40.86
N LEU A 470 -53.87 26.83 40.52
CA LEU A 470 -53.02 27.97 40.87
C LEU A 470 -52.93 28.11 42.39
N GLY A 471 -51.73 28.43 42.89
CA GLY A 471 -51.52 28.71 44.31
C GLY A 471 -52.43 29.83 44.83
N PRO A 472 -52.76 29.82 46.14
CA PRO A 472 -53.70 30.77 46.74
C PRO A 472 -53.22 32.23 46.74
N ASP A 473 -51.92 32.49 46.59
CA ASP A 473 -51.35 33.83 46.53
C ASP A 473 -50.34 34.05 45.37
N LEU A 474 -49.92 35.30 45.20
CA LEU A 474 -49.00 35.73 44.14
C LEU A 474 -47.59 35.12 44.27
N GLU A 475 -47.17 34.78 45.48
CA GLU A 475 -45.84 34.23 45.75
C GLU A 475 -45.81 32.74 45.38
N ASP A 476 -46.89 32.00 45.68
CA ASP A 476 -47.08 30.61 45.28
C ASP A 476 -47.17 30.46 43.76
N VAL A 477 -47.90 31.36 43.08
CA VAL A 477 -47.97 31.35 41.61
C VAL A 477 -46.62 31.71 40.99
N LYS A 478 -45.86 32.65 41.57
CA LYS A 478 -44.48 32.93 41.14
C LYS A 478 -43.57 31.72 41.30
N TYR A 479 -43.67 31.02 42.43
CA TYR A 479 -42.90 29.80 42.69
C TYR A 479 -43.23 28.70 41.68
N GLN A 480 -44.52 28.44 41.40
CA GLN A 480 -44.96 27.48 40.39
C GLN A 480 -44.43 27.83 39.00
N VAL A 481 -44.46 29.11 38.61
CA VAL A 481 -43.91 29.57 37.32
C VAL A 481 -42.40 29.36 37.25
N GLU A 482 -41.67 29.62 38.33
CA GLU A 482 -40.21 29.48 38.35
C GLU A 482 -39.78 28.01 38.36
N GLU A 483 -40.47 27.15 39.10
CA GLU A 483 -40.28 25.69 39.07
C GLU A 483 -40.53 25.12 37.66
N HIS A 484 -41.62 25.54 37.02
CA HIS A 484 -41.90 25.19 35.63
C HIS A 484 -40.76 25.65 34.72
N LYS A 485 -40.34 26.91 34.77
CA LYS A 485 -39.25 27.45 33.92
C LYS A 485 -37.94 26.68 34.06
N VAL A 486 -37.53 26.36 35.30
CA VAL A 486 -36.27 25.64 35.55
C VAL A 486 -36.33 24.22 34.98
N SER A 487 -37.45 23.52 35.18
CA SER A 487 -37.68 22.17 34.63
C SER A 487 -37.76 22.15 33.10
N TRP A 488 -38.34 23.19 32.48
CA TRP A 488 -38.37 23.37 31.03
C TRP A 488 -36.97 23.66 30.47
N SER A 489 -36.22 24.57 31.10
CA SER A 489 -34.88 24.96 30.67
C SER A 489 -33.88 23.80 30.73
N GLN A 490 -33.81 23.08 31.84
CA GLN A 490 -32.87 21.96 32.01
C GLN A 490 -33.10 20.83 30.99
N ARG A 491 -34.37 20.50 30.68
CA ARG A 491 -34.71 19.38 29.79
C ARG A 491 -34.67 19.75 28.31
N CYS A 492 -35.02 20.99 27.96
CA CYS A 492 -34.80 21.51 26.61
C CYS A 492 -33.31 21.63 26.28
N SER A 493 -32.44 21.93 27.26
CA SER A 493 -30.98 21.96 27.04
C SER A 493 -30.38 20.56 26.84
N SER A 494 -30.79 19.59 27.66
CA SER A 494 -30.25 18.22 27.57
C SER A 494 -30.79 17.43 26.37
N ASN A 495 -32.07 17.59 26.00
CA ASN A 495 -32.63 16.92 24.82
C ASN A 495 -32.53 17.77 23.54
N GLY A 496 -32.35 19.08 23.63
CA GLY A 496 -32.08 19.95 22.48
C GLY A 496 -30.79 19.56 21.74
N ALA A 497 -29.79 19.07 22.46
CA ALA A 497 -28.57 18.50 21.88
C ALA A 497 -28.79 17.21 21.07
N GLN A 498 -29.85 16.43 21.38
CA GLN A 498 -30.25 15.22 20.63
C GLN A 498 -31.27 15.53 19.51
N LEU A 499 -32.09 16.57 19.68
CA LEU A 499 -33.14 16.99 18.73
C LEU A 499 -32.60 17.75 17.51
N ILE A 500 -31.54 18.56 17.68
CA ILE A 500 -30.94 19.34 16.58
C ILE A 500 -30.41 18.42 15.45
N PRO A 501 -29.68 17.31 15.74
CA PRO A 501 -29.30 16.32 14.73
C PRO A 501 -30.50 15.60 14.10
N CYS A 502 -31.50 15.22 14.88
CA CYS A 502 -32.66 14.46 14.40
C CYS A 502 -33.52 15.26 13.39
N VAL A 503 -33.71 16.57 13.62
CA VAL A 503 -34.49 17.45 12.73
C VAL A 503 -33.65 17.93 11.53
N SER A 504 -32.34 18.10 11.68
CA SER A 504 -31.46 18.45 10.56
C SER A 504 -31.22 17.28 9.60
N SER A 505 -31.13 16.06 10.12
CA SER A 505 -31.02 14.82 9.32
C SER A 505 -32.29 14.48 8.53
N ASN A 506 -33.49 14.79 9.05
CA ASN A 506 -34.76 14.55 8.35
C ASN A 506 -35.26 15.70 7.47
N ARG A 507 -34.70 16.92 7.58
CA ARG A 507 -35.04 18.05 6.69
C ARG A 507 -34.64 17.85 5.24
N ILE A 508 -33.79 16.86 4.93
CA ILE A 508 -33.42 16.49 3.56
C ILE A 508 -34.58 15.74 2.87
N PHE A 509 -35.50 15.11 3.62
CA PHE A 509 -36.57 14.29 3.05
C PHE A 509 -37.95 14.96 2.99
N SER A 510 -38.29 15.89 3.88
CA SER A 510 -39.60 16.60 3.82
C SER A 510 -39.71 17.70 2.75
N ARG A 511 -38.70 17.90 1.90
CA ARG A 511 -38.80 18.72 0.67
C ARG A 511 -39.07 17.89 -0.60
N LYS A 512 -39.30 16.59 -0.47
CA LYS A 512 -39.60 15.67 -1.58
C LYS A 512 -40.69 14.65 -1.23
N LEU A 513 -41.81 15.14 -0.71
CA LEU A 513 -43.12 14.54 -0.97
C LEU A 513 -43.86 15.45 -1.94
#